data_AF-A0A7W1LZV2-F1
#
_entry.id   AF-A0A7W1LZV2-F1
#
_cell.length_a   1.000
_cell.length_b   1.000
_cell.length_c   1.000
_cell.angle_alpha   90.00
_cell.angle_beta   90.00
_cell.angle_gamma   90.00
#
_symmetry.space_group_name_H-M   'P 1'
#
loop_
_entity.id
_entity.type
_entity.pdbx_description
1 polymer ?
#
loop_
_entity_poly.entity_id
_entity_poly.type
_entity_poly.pdbx_seq_one_letter_code
_entity_poly.pdbx_strand_id
1 'polypeptide(L)'
;MNSVKCPQCGLVNWGTPPACKRCGRSFDGVSAQDFVSIPAGEQIYAPGYPVDPAINLAQETEQTRKVWKWFVVYCVLMTLLYLIIAGAGAFLLLFDFSFAKNRNVEELQGQGVIFLLIGLVLMVPYAMGPFLKGKSWGWTYGIVLIAIGLTSCCLWPITIPLLIQWIKPEMKRAFGQS
;
A
#
# COMPACT_ATOMS: atom_id res chain seq x y z
N MET A 1 21.87 -3.89 16.88
CA MET A 1 21.99 -3.97 18.35
C MET A 1 22.11 -5.44 18.71
N ASN A 2 23.17 -5.85 19.40
CA ASN A 2 23.39 -7.26 19.74
C ASN A 2 22.59 -7.61 21.01
N SER A 3 22.06 -8.82 21.07
CA SER A 3 21.36 -9.34 22.25
C SER A 3 21.82 -10.76 22.53
N VAL A 4 21.81 -11.15 23.81
CA VAL A 4 22.25 -12.47 24.28
C VAL A 4 21.16 -13.10 25.13
N LYS A 5 20.70 -14.29 24.75
CA LYS A 5 19.76 -15.06 25.57
C LYS A 5 20.53 -15.87 26.61
N CYS A 6 20.22 -15.68 27.88
CA CYS A 6 20.88 -16.44 28.94
C CYS A 6 20.48 -17.92 28.90
N PRO A 7 21.44 -18.86 28.83
CA PRO A 7 21.13 -20.30 28.76
C PRO A 7 20.53 -20.85 30.06
N GLN A 8 20.75 -20.16 31.19
CA GLN A 8 20.22 -20.61 32.48
C GLN A 8 18.77 -20.19 32.72
N CYS A 9 18.43 -18.93 32.42
CA CYS A 9 17.14 -18.36 32.81
C CYS A 9 16.28 -17.85 31.64
N GLY A 10 16.78 -17.95 30.41
CA GLY A 10 16.09 -17.52 29.19
C GLY A 10 15.95 -16.00 29.02
N LEU A 11 16.45 -15.17 29.95
CA LEU A 11 16.38 -13.72 29.84
C LEU A 11 17.23 -13.23 28.65
N VAL A 12 16.64 -12.42 27.78
CA VAL A 12 17.36 -11.69 26.72
C VAL A 12 17.99 -10.44 27.32
N ASN A 13 19.32 -10.35 27.27
CA ASN A 13 20.07 -9.19 27.73
C ASN A 13 20.51 -8.37 26.51
N TRP A 14 20.15 -7.09 26.48
CA TRP A 14 20.50 -6.17 25.41
C TRP A 14 21.91 -5.59 25.60
N GLY A 15 22.71 -5.53 24.54
CA GLY A 15 24.10 -5.07 24.56
C GLY A 15 25.12 -6.20 24.71
N THR A 16 26.31 -5.88 25.19
CA THR A 16 27.39 -6.84 25.51
C THR A 16 27.63 -6.91 27.03
N PRO A 17 26.64 -7.32 27.83
CA PRO A 17 26.84 -7.41 29.27
C PRO A 17 27.78 -8.57 29.61
N PRO A 18 28.67 -8.44 30.60
CA PRO A 18 29.54 -9.54 31.03
C PRO A 18 28.78 -10.67 31.73
N ALA A 19 27.59 -10.38 32.27
CA ALA A 19 26.75 -11.36 32.96
C ALA A 19 25.25 -11.11 32.77
N CYS A 20 24.44 -12.13 33.00
CA CYS A 20 22.99 -12.02 32.93
C CYS A 20 22.43 -11.16 34.08
N LYS A 21 21.61 -10.15 33.75
CA LYS A 21 20.99 -9.25 34.75
C LYS A 21 20.06 -9.92 35.74
N ARG A 22 19.54 -11.12 35.44
CA ARG A 22 18.59 -11.85 36.29
C ARG A 22 19.25 -12.87 37.20
N CYS A 23 20.14 -13.69 36.66
CA CYS A 23 20.73 -14.82 37.38
C CYS A 23 22.22 -14.63 37.71
N GLY A 24 22.86 -13.56 37.25
CA GLY A 24 24.27 -13.27 37.51
C GLY A 24 25.26 -14.18 36.77
N ARG A 25 24.79 -15.14 35.97
CA ARG A 25 25.66 -16.05 35.20
C ARG A 25 26.51 -15.27 34.20
N SER A 26 27.83 -15.47 34.25
CA SER A 26 28.78 -14.88 33.29
C SER A 26 28.55 -15.43 31.87
N PHE A 27 28.81 -14.59 30.88
CA PHE A 27 28.84 -14.95 29.46
C PHE A 27 30.26 -15.27 28.95
N ASP A 28 31.27 -15.27 29.82
CA ASP A 28 32.63 -15.66 29.48
C ASP A 28 32.65 -17.13 29.00
N GLY A 29 32.88 -17.32 27.71
CA GLY A 29 32.93 -18.64 27.07
C GLY A 29 31.71 -19.03 26.24
N VAL A 30 30.69 -18.17 26.12
CA VAL A 30 29.59 -18.40 25.16
C VAL A 30 30.07 -18.03 23.75
N SER A 31 29.96 -18.95 22.81
CA SER A 31 30.50 -18.78 21.46
C SER A 31 29.79 -17.64 20.72
N ALA A 32 30.52 -16.92 19.86
CA ALA A 32 29.92 -15.85 19.08
C ALA A 32 28.89 -16.32 18.02
N GLN A 33 28.67 -17.63 17.91
CA GLN A 33 27.68 -18.21 17.02
C GLN A 33 26.29 -18.32 17.69
N ASP A 34 26.20 -18.11 19.00
CA ASP A 34 24.92 -18.05 19.73
C ASP A 34 24.26 -16.65 19.68
N PHE A 35 24.94 -15.66 19.08
CA PHE A 35 24.35 -14.35 18.84
C PHE A 35 23.42 -14.42 17.62
N VAL A 36 22.11 -14.53 17.88
CA VAL A 36 21.10 -14.38 16.83
C VAL A 36 21.02 -12.91 16.44
N SER A 37 21.66 -12.54 15.33
CA SER A 37 21.44 -11.25 14.68
C SER A 37 20.05 -11.25 14.05
N ILE A 38 19.08 -10.65 14.75
CA ILE A 38 17.76 -10.41 14.16
C ILE A 38 17.89 -9.21 13.22
N PRO A 39 17.67 -9.37 11.91
CA PRO A 39 17.71 -8.25 10.98
C PRO A 39 16.64 -7.22 11.34
N ALA A 40 16.99 -5.93 11.26
CA ALA A 40 16.08 -4.82 11.54
C ALA A 40 14.95 -4.82 10.50
N GLY A 41 13.81 -5.44 10.84
CA GLY A 41 12.65 -5.57 9.96
C GLY A 41 11.86 -6.86 10.17
N GLU A 42 12.46 -7.87 10.80
CA GLU A 42 11.78 -9.13 11.08
C GLU A 42 11.09 -9.06 12.45
N GLN A 43 9.76 -9.20 12.47
CA GLN A 43 9.01 -9.24 13.72
C GLN A 43 9.52 -10.42 14.55
N ILE A 44 10.06 -10.11 15.73
CA ILE A 44 10.54 -11.11 16.69
C ILE A 44 9.34 -11.95 17.11
N TYR A 45 9.22 -13.13 16.52
CA TYR A 45 8.42 -14.22 17.06
C TYR A 45 9.07 -14.59 18.40
N ALA A 46 8.58 -14.00 19.49
CA ALA A 46 9.10 -14.27 20.84
C ALA A 46 8.87 -15.76 21.15
N PRO A 47 9.91 -16.61 21.20
CA PRO A 47 9.72 -18.03 21.41
C PRO A 47 9.28 -18.24 22.86
N GLY A 48 8.01 -18.51 23.08
CA GLY A 48 7.45 -18.79 24.41
C GLY A 48 6.16 -18.04 24.77
N TYR A 49 5.71 -17.07 23.97
CA TYR A 49 4.31 -16.64 24.04
C TYR A 49 3.48 -17.57 23.15
N PRO A 50 2.38 -18.18 23.63
CA PRO A 50 1.41 -18.78 22.74
C PRO A 50 0.86 -17.64 21.88
N VAL A 51 1.39 -17.53 20.68
CA VAL A 51 0.82 -16.67 19.66
C VAL A 51 -0.47 -17.35 19.28
N ASP A 52 -1.58 -16.94 19.88
CA ASP A 52 -2.89 -17.44 19.48
C ASP A 52 -3.05 -17.12 17.99
N PRO A 53 -3.07 -18.13 17.11
CA PRO A 53 -3.17 -17.90 15.67
C PRO A 53 -4.45 -17.13 15.32
N ALA A 54 -5.47 -17.22 16.18
CA ALA A 54 -6.70 -16.45 16.11
C ALA A 54 -6.49 -14.92 16.21
N ILE A 55 -5.55 -14.44 17.03
CA ILE A 55 -5.31 -13.00 17.23
C ILE A 55 -4.66 -12.41 15.97
N ASN A 56 -3.66 -13.08 15.41
CA ASN A 56 -3.00 -12.61 14.18
C ASN A 56 -3.97 -12.60 12.99
N LEU A 57 -4.80 -13.63 12.86
CA LEU A 57 -5.79 -13.71 11.78
C LEU A 57 -6.84 -12.58 11.90
N ALA A 58 -7.25 -12.25 13.13
CA ALA A 58 -8.15 -11.13 13.37
C ALA A 58 -7.50 -9.78 13.00
N GLN A 59 -6.23 -9.57 13.35
CA GLN A 59 -5.51 -8.34 12.99
C GLN A 59 -5.24 -8.22 11.48
N GLU A 60 -4.83 -9.31 10.82
CA GLU A 60 -4.63 -9.36 9.36
C GLU A 60 -5.93 -9.03 8.60
N THR A 61 -7.07 -9.56 9.05
CA THR A 61 -8.37 -9.29 8.41
C THR A 61 -8.84 -7.84 8.63
N GLU A 62 -8.55 -7.24 9.78
CA GLU A 62 -8.88 -5.83 10.04
C GLU A 62 -8.01 -4.88 9.19
N GLN A 63 -6.70 -5.12 9.12
CA GLN A 63 -5.78 -4.34 8.31
C GLN A 63 -6.17 -4.41 6.83
N THR A 64 -6.40 -5.61 6.30
CA THR A 64 -6.89 -5.84 4.93
C THR A 64 -8.16 -5.04 4.64
N ARG A 65 -9.12 -5.02 5.58
CA ARG A 65 -10.37 -4.26 5.43
C ARG A 65 -10.13 -2.75 5.38
N LYS A 66 -9.19 -2.23 6.19
CA LYS A 66 -8.81 -0.82 6.18
C LYS A 66 -8.14 -0.43 4.86
N VAL A 67 -7.16 -1.23 4.39
CA VAL A 67 -6.47 -1.02 3.11
C VAL A 67 -7.46 -1.04 1.95
N TRP A 68 -8.37 -2.03 1.93
CA TRP A 68 -9.42 -2.10 0.91
C TRP A 68 -10.33 -0.87 0.91
N LYS A 69 -10.76 -0.39 2.09
CA LYS A 69 -11.56 0.84 2.17
C LYS A 69 -10.80 2.05 1.60
N TRP A 70 -9.53 2.19 1.93
CA TRP A 70 -8.67 3.26 1.36
C TRP A 70 -8.53 3.15 -0.15
N PHE A 71 -8.36 1.93 -0.67
CA PHE A 71 -8.35 1.67 -2.12
C PHE A 71 -9.67 2.05 -2.79
N VAL A 72 -10.81 1.68 -2.20
CA VAL A 72 -12.13 2.06 -2.72
C VAL A 72 -12.31 3.58 -2.74
N VAL A 73 -11.93 4.27 -1.65
CA VAL A 73 -11.96 5.74 -1.58
C VAL A 73 -11.08 6.35 -2.67
N TYR A 74 -9.87 5.82 -2.86
CA TYR A 74 -8.97 6.22 -3.94
C TYR A 74 -9.60 6.03 -5.33
N CYS A 75 -10.21 4.88 -5.61
CA CYS A 75 -10.88 4.61 -6.88
C CYS A 75 -12.06 5.57 -7.12
N VAL A 76 -12.88 5.84 -6.10
CA VAL A 76 -13.99 6.79 -6.20
C VAL A 76 -13.48 8.20 -6.48
N LEU A 77 -12.44 8.64 -5.77
CA LEU A 77 -11.84 9.96 -5.96
C LEU A 77 -11.25 10.11 -7.37
N MET A 78 -10.55 9.09 -7.87
CA MET A 78 -10.04 9.07 -9.25
C MET A 78 -11.18 9.10 -10.27
N THR A 79 -12.24 8.33 -10.04
CA THR A 79 -13.42 8.33 -10.92
C THR A 79 -14.04 9.72 -11.01
N LEU A 80 -14.19 10.41 -9.87
CA LEU A 80 -14.70 11.79 -9.83
C LEU A 80 -13.74 12.78 -10.52
N LEU A 81 -12.44 12.64 -10.32
CA LEU A 81 -11.44 13.47 -11.00
C LEU A 81 -11.54 13.32 -12.53
N TYR A 82 -11.59 12.09 -13.04
CA TYR A 82 -11.71 11.84 -14.48
C TYR A 82 -13.07 12.23 -15.03
N LEU A 83 -14.13 12.14 -14.23
CA LEU A 83 -15.45 12.68 -14.57
C LEU A 83 -15.41 14.20 -14.73
N ILE A 84 -14.69 14.92 -13.84
CA ILE A 84 -14.50 16.37 -13.95
C ILE A 84 -13.68 16.71 -15.21
N ILE A 85 -12.62 15.95 -15.52
CA ILE A 85 -11.82 16.15 -16.74
C ILE A 85 -12.68 15.91 -17.98
N ALA A 86 -13.48 14.84 -18.01
CA ALA A 86 -14.40 14.55 -19.11
C ALA A 86 -15.48 15.64 -19.25
N GLY A 87 -16.02 16.10 -18.12
CA GLY A 87 -17.00 17.19 -18.07
C GLY A 87 -16.42 18.51 -18.55
N ALA A 88 -15.17 18.84 -18.19
CA ALA A 88 -14.46 20.01 -18.71
C ALA A 88 -14.21 19.89 -20.22
N GLY A 89 -13.83 18.70 -20.71
CA GLY A 89 -13.71 18.43 -22.15
C GLY A 89 -15.03 18.61 -22.89
N ALA A 90 -16.13 18.05 -22.36
CA ALA A 90 -17.47 18.23 -22.91
C ALA A 90 -17.90 19.70 -22.88
N PHE A 91 -17.63 20.41 -21.78
CA PHE A 91 -17.91 21.83 -21.65
C PHE A 91 -17.17 22.67 -22.69
N LEU A 92 -15.88 22.36 -22.95
CA LEU A 92 -15.11 23.02 -24.02
C LEU A 92 -15.66 22.76 -25.43
N LEU A 93 -16.32 21.62 -25.65
CA LEU A 93 -16.91 21.27 -26.95
C LEU A 93 -18.32 21.85 -27.15
N LEU A 94 -19.09 21.96 -26.06
CA LEU A 94 -20.48 22.42 -26.11
C LEU A 94 -20.61 23.93 -25.99
N PHE A 95 -19.66 24.60 -25.34
CA PHE A 95 -19.69 26.04 -25.13
C PHE A 95 -18.67 26.72 -26.05
N ASP A 96 -19.16 27.66 -26.85
CA ASP A 96 -18.32 28.41 -27.77
C ASP A 96 -17.50 29.46 -27.01
N PHE A 97 -16.22 29.17 -26.78
CA PHE A 97 -15.29 30.04 -26.07
C PHE A 97 -14.72 31.13 -26.99
N SER A 98 -15.61 31.88 -27.65
CA SER A 98 -15.28 33.06 -28.45
C SER A 98 -14.56 34.17 -27.66
N PHE A 99 -14.39 34.02 -26.33
CA PHE A 99 -13.57 34.89 -25.48
C PHE A 99 -12.06 34.59 -25.56
N ALA A 100 -11.63 33.49 -26.19
CA ALA A 100 -10.23 33.15 -26.36
C ALA A 100 -9.59 33.99 -27.48
N LYS A 101 -9.35 35.27 -27.21
CA LYS A 101 -8.87 36.30 -28.16
C LYS A 101 -7.57 35.95 -28.92
N ASN A 102 -6.84 34.91 -28.50
CA ASN A 102 -5.54 34.49 -29.05
C ASN A 102 -5.40 32.97 -29.32
N ARG A 103 -6.47 32.16 -29.23
CA ARG A 103 -6.36 30.71 -29.53
C ARG A 103 -7.21 30.35 -30.75
N ASN A 104 -6.65 29.53 -31.63
CA ASN A 104 -7.38 28.97 -32.76
C ASN A 104 -8.52 28.09 -32.23
N VAL A 105 -9.73 28.28 -32.76
CA VAL A 105 -10.92 27.51 -32.35
C VAL A 105 -10.70 26.00 -32.55
N GLU A 106 -9.99 25.62 -33.60
CA GLU A 106 -9.63 24.23 -33.91
C GLU A 106 -8.73 23.60 -32.84
N GLU A 107 -7.77 24.35 -32.28
CA GLU A 107 -6.89 23.86 -31.21
C GLU A 107 -7.67 23.62 -29.91
N LEU A 108 -8.63 24.50 -29.62
CA LEU A 108 -9.46 24.37 -28.41
C LEU A 108 -10.42 23.18 -28.51
N GLN A 109 -11.02 22.98 -29.67
CA GLN A 109 -11.84 21.80 -29.95
C GLN A 109 -11.02 20.51 -29.85
N GLY A 110 -9.82 20.49 -30.47
CA GLY A 110 -8.90 19.35 -30.36
C GLY A 110 -8.55 19.02 -28.90
N GLN A 111 -8.24 20.03 -28.09
CA GLN A 111 -7.95 19.88 -26.67
C GLN A 111 -9.17 19.33 -25.89
N GLY A 112 -10.38 19.80 -26.21
CA GLY A 112 -11.63 19.31 -25.62
C GLY A 112 -11.88 17.82 -25.90
N VAL A 113 -11.69 17.39 -27.15
CA VAL A 113 -11.82 15.97 -27.55
C VAL A 113 -10.81 15.09 -26.80
N ILE A 114 -9.55 15.52 -26.71
CA ILE A 114 -8.50 14.75 -26.01
C ILE A 114 -8.85 14.57 -24.53
N PHE A 115 -9.27 15.64 -23.85
CA PHE A 115 -9.65 15.55 -22.44
C PHE A 115 -10.91 14.71 -22.22
N LEU A 116 -11.90 14.80 -23.12
CA LEU A 116 -13.10 13.98 -23.06
C LEU A 116 -12.77 12.49 -23.21
N LEU A 117 -11.95 12.14 -24.19
CA LEU A 117 -11.56 10.75 -24.46
C LEU A 117 -10.70 10.18 -23.31
N ILE A 118 -9.67 10.90 -22.86
CA ILE A 118 -8.81 10.44 -21.76
C ILE A 118 -9.63 10.31 -20.47
N GLY A 119 -10.49 11.30 -20.18
CA GLY A 119 -11.36 11.28 -19.01
C GLY A 119 -12.28 10.06 -19.02
N LEU A 120 -12.97 9.78 -20.12
CA LEU A 120 -13.85 8.61 -20.24
C LEU A 120 -13.09 7.28 -20.16
N VAL A 121 -12.00 7.14 -20.90
CA VAL A 121 -11.21 5.90 -20.95
C VAL A 121 -10.64 5.54 -19.59
N LEU A 122 -10.16 6.54 -18.83
CA LEU A 122 -9.62 6.31 -17.49
C LEU A 122 -10.72 6.21 -16.41
N MET A 123 -11.85 6.89 -16.57
CA MET A 123 -12.96 6.80 -15.60
C MET A 123 -13.48 5.36 -15.47
N VAL A 124 -13.66 4.63 -16.57
CA VAL A 124 -14.22 3.26 -16.57
C VAL A 124 -13.45 2.30 -15.64
N PRO A 125 -12.12 2.11 -15.78
CA PRO A 125 -11.39 1.18 -14.94
C PRO A 125 -11.38 1.57 -13.45
N TYR A 126 -11.32 2.87 -13.13
CA TYR A 126 -11.43 3.31 -11.73
C TYR A 126 -12.85 3.11 -11.17
N ALA A 127 -13.90 3.28 -11.97
CA ALA A 127 -15.28 3.01 -11.58
C ALA A 127 -15.55 1.52 -11.33
N MET A 128 -14.80 0.62 -11.98
CA MET A 128 -14.87 -0.82 -11.74
C MET A 128 -14.22 -1.25 -10.43
N GLY A 129 -13.28 -0.45 -9.89
CA GLY A 129 -12.49 -0.75 -8.68
C GLY A 129 -13.32 -1.26 -7.48
N PRO A 130 -14.39 -0.57 -7.06
CA PRO A 130 -15.22 -0.98 -5.92
C PRO A 130 -15.88 -2.37 -6.08
N PHE A 131 -16.10 -2.82 -7.31
CA PHE A 131 -16.79 -4.08 -7.63
C PHE A 131 -15.86 -5.30 -7.71
N LEU A 132 -14.58 -5.15 -7.36
CA LEU A 132 -13.58 -6.23 -7.41
C LEU A 132 -13.52 -7.07 -6.14
N LYS A 133 -14.31 -6.75 -5.12
CA LYS A 133 -14.32 -7.50 -3.85
C LYS A 133 -14.65 -8.98 -4.09
N GLY A 134 -13.69 -9.87 -3.79
CA GLY A 134 -13.88 -11.32 -3.83
C GLY A 134 -13.42 -12.03 -5.12
N LYS A 135 -12.83 -11.33 -6.09
CA LYS A 135 -12.26 -11.95 -7.30
C LYS A 135 -10.76 -12.13 -7.17
N SER A 136 -10.23 -13.31 -7.54
CA SER A 136 -8.79 -13.60 -7.45
C SER A 136 -7.91 -12.72 -8.32
N TRP A 137 -8.46 -12.19 -9.41
CA TRP A 137 -7.80 -11.20 -10.27
C TRP A 137 -7.85 -9.75 -9.77
N GLY A 138 -8.61 -9.48 -8.69
CA GLY A 138 -8.76 -8.15 -8.12
C GLY A 138 -7.45 -7.56 -7.60
N TRP A 139 -6.54 -8.40 -7.09
CA TRP A 139 -5.23 -7.95 -6.60
C TRP A 139 -4.37 -7.36 -7.72
N THR A 140 -4.24 -8.09 -8.84
CA THR A 140 -3.47 -7.65 -10.01
C THR A 140 -4.08 -6.38 -10.61
N TYR A 141 -5.41 -6.33 -10.71
CA TYR A 141 -6.10 -5.15 -11.20
C TYR A 141 -5.85 -3.90 -10.34
N GLY A 142 -5.86 -4.06 -9.01
CA GLY A 142 -5.52 -2.98 -8.08
C GLY A 142 -4.10 -2.45 -8.29
N ILE A 143 -3.13 -3.33 -8.52
CA ILE A 143 -1.74 -2.92 -8.83
C ILE A 143 -1.68 -2.11 -10.11
N VAL A 144 -2.35 -2.55 -11.17
CA VAL A 144 -2.36 -1.84 -12.46
C VAL A 144 -2.97 -0.44 -12.29
N LEU A 145 -4.07 -0.31 -11.56
CA LEU A 145 -4.66 1.01 -11.26
C LEU A 145 -3.69 1.90 -10.47
N ILE A 146 -3.05 1.38 -9.44
CA ILE A 146 -2.09 2.16 -8.64
C ILE A 146 -0.88 2.58 -9.49
N ALA A 147 -0.39 1.70 -10.37
CA ALA A 147 0.70 1.99 -11.30
C ALA A 147 0.34 3.09 -12.30
N ILE A 148 -0.88 3.10 -12.82
CA ILE A 148 -1.41 4.21 -13.64
C ILE A 148 -1.44 5.50 -12.81
N GLY A 149 -1.87 5.45 -11.54
CA GLY A 149 -1.83 6.61 -10.66
C GLY A 149 -0.42 7.15 -10.40
N LEU A 150 0.60 6.28 -10.40
CA LEU A 150 2.00 6.66 -10.21
C LEU A 150 2.60 7.40 -11.41
N THR A 151 2.01 7.33 -12.59
CA THR A 151 2.47 8.16 -13.73
C THR A 151 2.21 9.65 -13.51
N SER A 152 1.38 10.00 -12.52
CA SER A 152 1.12 11.38 -12.12
C SER A 152 1.86 11.73 -10.82
N CYS A 153 2.79 12.67 -10.92
CA CYS A 153 3.65 13.12 -9.80
C CYS A 153 2.82 13.64 -8.61
N CYS A 154 1.67 14.25 -8.90
CA CYS A 154 0.80 14.86 -7.90
C CYS A 154 0.13 13.85 -6.96
N LEU A 155 0.07 12.58 -7.35
CA LEU A 155 -0.64 11.52 -6.62
C LEU A 155 0.29 10.63 -5.78
N TRP A 156 1.60 10.79 -5.92
CA TRP A 156 2.62 10.02 -5.20
C TRP A 156 2.42 9.97 -3.68
N PRO A 157 2.05 11.06 -2.98
CA PRO A 157 1.85 11.01 -1.53
C PRO A 157 0.77 10.01 -1.09
N ILE A 158 -0.19 9.71 -1.97
CA ILE A 158 -1.31 8.82 -1.70
C ILE A 158 -1.04 7.43 -2.28
N THR A 159 -0.50 7.34 -3.50
CA THR A 159 -0.31 6.06 -4.20
C THR A 159 0.84 5.24 -3.64
N ILE A 160 1.93 5.87 -3.18
CA ILE A 160 3.08 5.16 -2.59
C ILE A 160 2.68 4.37 -1.33
N PRO A 161 2.07 4.97 -0.28
CA PRO A 161 1.70 4.22 0.92
C PRO A 161 0.65 3.14 0.62
N LEU A 162 -0.28 3.41 -0.31
CA LEU A 162 -1.27 2.44 -0.75
C LEU A 162 -0.60 1.24 -1.42
N LEU A 163 0.37 1.48 -2.32
CA LEU A 163 1.13 0.42 -2.99
C LEU A 163 1.91 -0.44 -1.99
N ILE A 164 2.61 0.19 -1.04
CA ILE A 164 3.38 -0.52 -0.01
C ILE A 164 2.46 -1.46 0.79
N GLN A 165 1.27 -1.01 1.16
CA GLN A 165 0.30 -1.84 1.87
C GLN A 165 -0.33 -2.92 0.98
N TRP A 166 -0.47 -2.67 -0.33
CA TRP A 166 -1.07 -3.59 -1.29
C TRP A 166 -0.16 -4.76 -1.70
N ILE A 167 1.16 -4.53 -1.75
CA ILE A 167 2.16 -5.56 -2.10
C ILE A 167 2.35 -6.57 -0.95
N LYS A 168 1.92 -6.24 0.27
CA LYS A 168 2.05 -7.14 1.42
C LYS A 168 1.38 -8.50 1.13
N PRO A 169 1.98 -9.61 1.61
CA PRO A 169 1.44 -10.96 1.41
C PRO A 169 0.03 -11.13 2.02
N GLU A 170 -0.29 -10.35 3.05
CA GLU A 170 -1.62 -10.27 3.66
C GLU A 170 -2.71 -9.96 2.62
N MET A 171 -2.49 -8.92 1.80
CA MET A 171 -3.43 -8.52 0.76
C MET A 171 -3.51 -9.54 -0.36
N LYS A 172 -2.37 -10.15 -0.73
CA LYS A 172 -2.32 -11.21 -1.75
C LYS A 172 -3.17 -12.44 -1.32
N ARG A 173 -3.03 -12.88 -0.06
CA ARG A 173 -3.84 -13.95 0.54
C ARG A 173 -5.32 -13.61 0.61
N ALA A 174 -5.67 -12.35 0.88
CA ALA A 174 -7.07 -11.91 0.93
C ALA A 174 -7.81 -12.06 -0.42
N PHE A 175 -7.08 -12.07 -1.54
CA PHE A 175 -7.63 -12.36 -2.87
C PHE A 175 -7.45 -13.81 -3.31
N GLY A 176 -7.00 -14.71 -2.42
CA GLY A 176 -6.82 -16.13 -2.75
C GLY A 176 -5.62 -16.39 -3.66
N GLN A 177 -4.66 -15.47 -3.73
CA GLN A 177 -3.38 -15.72 -4.37
C GLN A 177 -2.38 -16.21 -3.31
N SER A 178 -1.90 -17.45 -3.44
CA SER A 178 -0.85 -18.04 -2.58
C SER A 178 0.54 -17.54 -2.95
#